data_AF-X1D7E1-F1
#
_entry.id   AF-X1D7E1-F1
#
_cell.length_a   1.000
_cell.length_b   1.000
_cell.length_c   1.000
_cell.angle_alpha   90.00
_cell.angle_beta   90.00
_cell.angle_gamma   90.00
#
_symmetry.space_group_name_H-M   'P 1'
#
loop_
_entity.id
_entity.type
_entity.pdbx_description
1 polymer ?
#
loop_
_entity_poly.entity_id
_entity_poly.type
_entity_poly.pdbx_seq_one_letter_code
_entity_poly.pdbx_strand_id
1 'polypeptide(L)' 'MGLSIDFLKFLATEIYKDVNPLLGTEEAGIKYEEGAGGDISMHIDLVAEKAL' A
#
# COMPACT_ATOMS: atom_id res chain seq x y z
N MET A 1 20.62 6.45 3.02
CA MET A 1 20.25 5.39 3.98
C MET A 1 20.43 4.05 3.29
N GLY A 2 21.18 3.12 3.87
CA GLY A 2 21.27 1.77 3.33
C GLY A 2 20.00 0.98 3.63
N LEU A 3 19.62 0.07 2.74
CA LEU A 3 18.61 -0.94 3.04
C LEU A 3 19.11 -1.82 4.19
N SER A 4 18.50 -1.67 5.36
CA SER A 4 18.71 -2.54 6.52
C SER A 4 17.42 -3.30 6.84
N ILE A 5 17.56 -4.44 7.52
CA ILE A 5 16.40 -5.21 7.98
C ILE A 5 15.51 -4.35 8.88
N ASP A 6 16.10 -3.50 9.73
CA ASP A 6 15.34 -2.63 10.62
C ASP A 6 14.57 -1.55 9.85
N PHE A 7 15.16 -1.01 8.79
CA PHE A 7 14.47 -0.08 7.90
C PHE A 7 13.32 -0.75 7.16
N LEU A 8 13.50 -1.98 6.67
CA LEU A 8 12.42 -2.75 6.04
C LEU A 8 11.26 -3.05 7.01
N LYS A 9 11.57 -3.40 8.26
CA LYS A 9 10.55 -3.61 9.31
C LYS A 9 9.78 -2.32 9.63
N PHE A 10 10.50 -1.19 9.69
CA PHE A 10 9.89 0.12 9.87
C PHE A 10 8.92 0.43 8.72
N LEU A 11 9.37 0.32 7.46
CA LEU A 11 8.51 0.54 6.29
C LEU A 11 7.26 -0.34 6.33
N ALA A 12 7.41 -1.64 6.59
CA ALA A 12 6.28 -2.56 6.67
C ALA A 12 5.29 -2.19 7.78
N THR A 13 5.79 -1.69 8.92
CA THR A 13 4.95 -1.25 10.04
C THR A 13 4.18 0.02 9.70
N GLU A 14 4.79 0.98 9.02
CA GLU A 14 4.11 2.21 8.60
C GLU A 14 3.05 1.93 7.53
N ILE A 15 3.38 1.16 6.49
CA ILE A 15 2.41 0.75 5.46
C ILE A 15 1.22 0.01 6.10
N TYR A 16 1.48 -0.87 7.06
CA TYR A 16 0.42 -1.61 7.74
C TYR A 16 -0.56 -0.69 8.48
N LYS A 17 -0.09 0.38 9.14
CA LYS A 17 -0.98 1.31 9.86
C LYS A 17 -2.00 1.96 8.93
N ASP A 18 -1.59 2.30 7.71
CA ASP A 18 -2.42 2.99 6.73
C ASP A 18 -3.36 2.01 5.99
N VAL A 19 -2.89 0.79 5.73
CA VAL A 19 -3.66 -0.24 5.01
C VAL A 19 -4.64 -0.99 5.91
N ASN A 20 -4.29 -1.25 7.17
CA ASN A 20 -5.09 -2.10 8.07
C ASN A 20 -6.55 -1.65 8.23
N PRO A 21 -6.89 -0.34 8.34
CA PRO A 21 -8.28 0.11 8.40
C PRO A 21 -9.10 -0.18 7.14
N LEU A 22 -8.45 -0.34 5.99
CA LEU A 22 -9.12 -0.55 4.70
C LEU A 22 -9.38 -2.03 4.41
N LEU A 23 -8.71 -2.96 5.11
CA LEU A 23 -8.83 -4.39 4.83
C LEU A 23 -10.28 -4.89 4.94
N GLY A 24 -10.77 -5.50 3.85
CA GLY A 24 -12.12 -6.05 3.77
C GLY A 24 -13.23 -5.02 3.58
N THR A 25 -12.90 -3.74 3.41
CA THR A 25 -13.87 -2.68 3.08
C THR A 25 -14.15 -2.62 1.58
N GLU A 26 -15.31 -2.08 1.20
CA GLU A 26 -15.59 -1.76 -0.21
C GLU A 26 -14.68 -0.65 -0.74
N GLU A 27 -14.28 0.29 0.12
CA GLU A 27 -13.38 1.40 -0.20
C GLU A 27 -12.03 0.91 -0.71
N ALA A 28 -11.45 -0.11 -0.06
CA ALA A 28 -10.23 -0.76 -0.53
C ALA A 28 -10.33 -1.27 -1.97
N GLY A 29 -11.53 -1.71 -2.37
CA GLY A 29 -11.81 -2.29 -3.68
C GLY A 29 -12.17 -1.28 -4.77
N ILE A 30 -12.12 0.02 -4.49
CA ILE A 30 -12.40 1.04 -5.50
C ILE A 30 -11.29 0.99 -6.56
N LYS A 31 -11.68 0.77 -7.81
CA LYS A 31 -10.79 0.78 -8.97
C LYS A 31 -10.42 2.21 -9.33
N TYR A 32 -9.14 2.46 -9.55
CA TYR A 32 -8.64 3.79 -9.96
C TYR A 32 -8.22 3.80 -11.42
N GLU A 33 -7.04 3.27 -11.72
CA GLU A 33 -6.43 3.32 -13.04
C GLU A 33 -5.60 2.07 -13.31
N GLU A 34 -5.18 1.87 -14.56
CA GLU A 34 -4.27 0.79 -14.93
C GLU A 34 -2.86 1.14 -14.41
N GLY A 35 -2.34 0.28 -13.54
CA GLY A 35 -1.00 0.43 -12.97
C GLY A 35 0.10 0.10 -13.98
N ALA A 36 1.34 0.40 -13.62
CA ALA A 36 2.50 0.15 -14.48
C ALA A 36 2.70 -1.34 -14.85
N GLY A 37 2.09 -2.26 -14.11
CA GLY A 37 2.09 -3.70 -14.38
C GLY A 37 1.00 -4.18 -15.36
N GLY A 38 0.06 -3.32 -15.77
CA GLY A 38 -1.07 -3.67 -16.63
C GLY A 38 -2.31 -4.19 -15.88
N ASP A 39 -2.25 -4.29 -14.55
CA ASP A 39 -3.39 -4.58 -13.68
C ASP A 39 -4.10 -3.29 -13.26
N ILE A 40 -5.41 -3.36 -13.00
CA ILE A 40 -6.15 -2.21 -12.45
C ILE A 40 -5.77 -2.02 -10.98
N SER A 41 -5.13 -0.91 -10.68
CA SER A 41 -4.81 -0.50 -9.31
C SER A 41 -6.09 -0.23 -8.53
N MET A 42 -6.12 -0.76 -7.30
CA MET A 42 -7.19 -0.56 -6.35
C MET A 42 -6.80 0.55 -5.36
N HIS A 43 -7.79 1.12 -4.66
CA HIS A 43 -7.55 2.17 -3.67
C HIS A 43 -6.51 1.77 -2.63
N ILE A 44 -6.59 0.53 -2.16
CA ILE A 44 -5.67 -0.04 -1.17
C ILE A 44 -4.22 -0.09 -1.68
N ASP A 45 -4.02 -0.35 -2.98
CA ASP A 45 -2.69 -0.36 -3.59
C ASP A 45 -2.12 1.07 -3.58
N LEU A 46 -2.92 2.05 -3.97
CA LEU A 46 -2.52 3.46 -3.97
C LEU A 46 -2.20 3.99 -2.57
N VAL A 47 -2.92 3.52 -1.54
CA VAL A 47 -2.65 3.87 -0.14
C VAL A 47 -1.33 3.26 0.32
N ALA A 48 -1.07 1.99 -0.03
CA ALA A 48 0.20 1.34 0.28
C ALA A 48 1.40 1.98 -0.44
N GLU A 49 1.23 2.37 -1.71
CA GLU A 49 2.28 3.02 -2.51
C GLU A 49 2.62 4.44 -2.05
N LYS A 50 1.64 5.16 -1.50
CA LYS A 50 1.82 6.52 -0.97
C LYS A 50 2.30 6.55 0.48
N ALA A 51 2.27 5.41 1.17
CA ALA A 51 2.81 5.30 2.51
C ALA A 51 4.36 5.37 2.42
N LEU A 52 4.88 6.58 2.65
CA LEU A 52 6.28 7.04 2.65
C LEU A 52 6.83 7.61 1.33
#